data_AF-A0A7D5P7Y1-F1
#
_entry.id   AF-A0A7D5P7Y1-F1
#
_cell.length_a   1.000
_cell.length_b   1.000
_cell.length_c   1.000
_cell.angle_alpha   90.00
_cell.angle_beta   90.00
_cell.angle_gamma   90.00
#
_symmetry.space_group_name_H-M   'P 1'
#
loop_
_entity.id
_entity.type
_entity.pdbx_description
1 polymer ?
#
loop_
_entity_poly.entity_id
_entity_poly.type
_entity_poly.pdbx_seq_one_letter_code
_entity_poly.pdbx_strand_id
1 'polypeptide(L)'
;MAGPGQIPGRYNLVIEGEHDEFDHQIPVDEFLQCLKDDDVPDEVSVVGLADAFDDGDLAKELAREMDRRANDLEYQNPTVQFVVDGSFHRQGKTYDLRDGDNLHSLQEVFGPQLERKGDGDWLVSPF
;
A
#
# COMPACT_ATOMS: atom_id res chain seq x y z
N MET A 1 7.21 19.87 0.46
CA MET A 1 6.02 19.35 1.17
C MET A 1 5.64 18.09 0.44
N ALA A 2 5.55 16.97 1.15
CA ALA A 2 5.07 15.72 0.56
C ALA A 2 3.72 15.97 -0.11
N GLY A 3 3.60 15.53 -1.36
CA GLY A 3 2.38 15.64 -2.13
C GLY A 3 1.26 14.79 -1.52
N PRO A 4 0.04 14.98 -2.02
CA PRO A 4 -1.07 14.16 -1.60
C PRO A 4 -0.78 12.67 -1.93
N GLY A 5 -0.86 11.77 -0.94
CA GLY A 5 -0.57 10.34 -1.13
C GLY A 5 0.91 9.96 -1.28
N GLN A 6 1.84 10.84 -0.89
CA GLN A 6 3.29 10.65 -1.07
C GLN A 6 4.06 10.95 0.22
N ILE A 7 3.58 10.43 1.37
CA ILE A 7 4.24 10.64 2.66
C ILE A 7 5.44 9.68 2.79
N PRO A 8 6.68 10.19 2.94
CA PRO A 8 7.86 9.34 3.14
C PRO A 8 7.81 8.61 4.49
N GLY A 9 8.43 7.43 4.54
CA GLY A 9 8.49 6.63 5.77
C GLY A 9 7.18 5.91 6.09
N ARG A 10 6.26 5.79 5.12
CA ARG A 10 4.94 5.18 5.26
C ARG A 10 4.50 4.51 3.98
N TYR A 11 3.61 3.53 4.11
CA TYR A 11 2.82 3.01 3.00
C TYR A 11 1.64 3.96 2.75
N ASN A 12 1.58 4.56 1.58
CA ASN A 12 0.47 5.41 1.15
C ASN A 12 -0.46 4.57 0.27
N LEU A 13 -1.77 4.65 0.45
CA LEU A 13 -2.74 3.96 -0.39
C LEU A 13 -3.64 5.01 -1.04
N VAL A 14 -3.58 5.12 -2.36
CA VAL A 14 -4.30 6.11 -3.17
C VAL A 14 -5.18 5.41 -4.19
N ILE A 15 -6.29 6.05 -4.55
CA ILE A 15 -7.15 5.57 -5.63
C ILE A 15 -6.57 6.01 -6.98
N GLU A 16 -6.56 5.10 -7.95
CA GLU A 16 -6.11 5.38 -9.32
C GLU A 16 -6.87 6.59 -9.91
N GLY A 17 -6.13 7.53 -10.50
CA GLY A 17 -6.69 8.73 -11.13
C GLY A 17 -7.19 9.83 -10.18
N GLU A 18 -7.23 9.60 -8.87
CA GLU A 18 -7.55 10.65 -7.88
C GLU A 18 -6.31 11.40 -7.37
N HIS A 19 -5.12 10.78 -7.44
CA HIS A 19 -3.86 11.36 -6.97
C HIS A 19 -2.72 11.15 -7.98
N ASP A 20 -1.69 11.99 -7.89
CA ASP A 20 -0.49 11.85 -8.71
C ASP A 20 0.29 10.59 -8.31
N GLU A 21 0.54 9.75 -9.33
CA GLU A 21 1.32 8.53 -9.23
C GLU A 21 2.79 8.79 -9.56
N PHE A 22 3.70 7.99 -9.01
CA PHE A 22 5.11 8.05 -9.40
C PHE A 22 5.32 7.45 -10.80
N ASP A 23 6.30 7.99 -11.53
CA ASP A 23 6.70 7.47 -12.86
C ASP A 23 7.17 6.00 -12.77
N HIS A 24 7.74 5.62 -11.62
CA HIS A 24 8.21 4.26 -11.38
C HIS A 24 7.10 3.40 -10.77
N GLN A 25 6.34 2.75 -11.66
CA GLN A 25 5.29 1.82 -11.28
C GLN A 25 5.74 0.37 -11.41
N ILE A 26 5.49 -0.44 -10.39
CA ILE A 26 5.74 -1.88 -10.39
C ILE A 26 4.51 -2.64 -9.87
N PRO A 27 4.23 -3.86 -10.37
CA PRO A 27 3.18 -4.69 -9.81
C PRO A 27 3.53 -5.17 -8.40
N VAL A 28 2.51 -5.50 -7.62
CA VAL A 28 2.65 -6.03 -6.24
C VAL A 28 3.57 -7.24 -6.14
N ASP A 29 3.56 -8.15 -7.12
CA ASP A 29 4.48 -9.31 -7.18
C ASP A 29 5.95 -8.90 -7.33
N GLU A 30 6.22 -7.84 -8.08
CA GLU A 30 7.57 -7.31 -8.28
C GLU A 30 8.01 -6.54 -7.03
N PHE A 31 7.12 -5.76 -6.43
CA PHE A 31 7.38 -5.12 -5.13
C PHE A 31 7.71 -6.15 -4.04
N LEU A 32 7.01 -7.28 -4.01
CA LEU A 32 7.32 -8.39 -3.11
C LEU A 32 8.73 -8.95 -3.35
N GLN A 33 9.17 -9.04 -4.61
CA GLN A 33 10.55 -9.43 -4.92
C GLN A 33 11.55 -8.38 -4.44
N CYS A 34 11.28 -7.08 -4.65
CA CYS A 34 12.12 -6.00 -4.14
C CYS A 34 12.27 -6.06 -2.61
N LEU A 35 11.18 -6.33 -1.88
CA LEU A 35 11.22 -6.53 -0.42
C LEU A 35 12.11 -7.71 -0.03
N LYS A 36 12.06 -8.81 -0.78
CA LYS A 36 12.92 -9.99 -0.52
C LYS A 36 14.38 -9.68 -0.80
N ASP A 37 14.66 -8.99 -1.90
CA ASP A 37 16.02 -8.70 -2.38
C ASP A 37 16.67 -7.46 -1.73
N ASP A 38 15.94 -6.73 -0.87
CA ASP A 38 16.39 -5.47 -0.24
C ASP A 38 16.63 -4.32 -1.23
N ASP A 39 15.91 -4.32 -2.35
CA ASP A 39 16.10 -3.38 -3.46
C ASP A 39 14.84 -2.54 -3.68
N VAL A 40 14.21 -2.09 -2.58
CA VAL A 40 13.02 -1.23 -2.66
C VAL A 40 13.45 0.18 -3.07
N PRO A 41 12.89 0.74 -4.16
CA PRO A 41 13.23 2.09 -4.60
C PRO A 41 12.81 3.16 -3.57
N ASP A 42 13.52 4.29 -3.56
CA ASP A 42 13.21 5.44 -2.70
C ASP A 42 11.80 6.02 -2.96
N GLU A 43 11.32 5.96 -4.20
CA GLU A 43 9.98 6.40 -4.61
C GLU A 43 9.41 5.35 -5.59
N VAL A 44 8.29 4.73 -5.23
CA VAL A 44 7.68 3.67 -6.03
C VAL A 44 6.17 3.64 -5.89
N SER A 45 5.49 3.45 -7.02
CA SER A 45 4.05 3.18 -7.08
C SER A 45 3.82 1.69 -7.32
N VAL A 46 3.06 1.05 -6.45
CA VAL A 46 2.73 -0.37 -6.48
C VAL A 46 1.29 -0.53 -6.95
N VAL A 47 1.09 -1.24 -8.05
CA VAL A 47 -0.23 -1.48 -8.67
C VAL A 47 -0.67 -2.94 -8.52
N GLY A 48 -1.97 -3.21 -8.70
CA GLY A 48 -2.50 -4.58 -8.69
C GLY A 48 -2.70 -5.17 -7.29
N LEU A 49 -2.89 -4.34 -6.26
CA LEU A 49 -3.10 -4.82 -4.89
C LEU A 49 -4.39 -5.65 -4.76
N ALA A 50 -5.45 -5.35 -5.52
CA ALA A 50 -6.69 -6.12 -5.51
C ALA A 50 -6.46 -7.57 -5.93
N ASP A 51 -5.71 -7.79 -7.01
CA ASP A 51 -5.32 -9.12 -7.48
C ASP A 51 -4.54 -9.90 -6.41
N ALA A 52 -3.67 -9.22 -5.65
CA ALA A 52 -2.97 -9.84 -4.52
C ALA A 52 -3.87 -10.23 -3.36
N PHE A 53 -5.00 -9.55 -3.15
CA PHE A 53 -5.96 -10.00 -2.14
C PHE A 53 -6.81 -11.16 -2.63
N ASP A 54 -7.11 -11.24 -3.93
CA ASP A 54 -7.76 -12.41 -4.53
C ASP A 54 -6.85 -13.65 -4.46
N ASP A 55 -5.54 -13.48 -4.66
CA ASP A 55 -4.54 -14.49 -4.32
C ASP A 55 -4.18 -14.42 -2.83
N GLY A 56 -5.04 -14.98 -1.98
CA GLY A 56 -4.87 -14.92 -0.52
C GLY A 56 -3.57 -15.52 0.03
N ASP A 57 -2.76 -16.20 -0.77
CA ASP A 57 -1.39 -16.57 -0.40
C ASP A 57 -0.40 -15.43 -0.67
N LEU A 58 -0.55 -14.71 -1.79
CA LEU A 58 0.24 -13.52 -2.12
C LEU A 58 0.06 -12.39 -1.08
N ALA A 59 -1.18 -12.06 -0.69
CA ALA A 59 -1.43 -11.05 0.34
C ALA A 59 -0.74 -11.37 1.67
N LYS A 60 -0.75 -12.65 2.10
CA LYS A 60 -0.08 -13.08 3.33
C LYS A 60 1.43 -12.99 3.22
N GLU A 61 1.98 -13.33 2.06
CA GLU A 61 3.42 -13.25 1.83
C GLU A 61 3.88 -11.79 1.80
N LEU A 62 3.11 -10.91 1.14
CA LEU A 62 3.33 -9.47 1.13
C LEU A 62 3.33 -8.89 2.55
N ALA A 63 2.28 -9.16 3.34
CA ALA A 63 2.19 -8.72 4.73
C ALA A 63 3.42 -9.15 5.55
N ARG A 64 3.87 -10.39 5.34
CA ARG A 64 5.00 -10.97 6.06
C ARG A 64 6.33 -10.33 5.68
N GLU A 65 6.57 -10.08 4.39
CA GLU A 65 7.82 -9.45 3.96
C GLU A 65 7.84 -7.96 4.33
N MET A 66 6.70 -7.26 4.28
CA MET A 66 6.56 -5.89 4.78
C MET A 66 6.91 -5.79 6.27
N ASP A 67 6.34 -6.67 7.12
CA ASP A 67 6.66 -6.71 8.56
C ASP A 67 8.13 -7.06 8.82
N ARG A 68 8.69 -8.02 8.06
CA ARG A 68 10.12 -8.37 8.15
C ARG A 68 11.02 -7.19 7.82
N ARG A 69 10.67 -6.41 6.79
CA ARG A 69 11.46 -5.29 6.29
C ARG A 69 11.12 -3.95 6.94
N ALA A 70 10.14 -3.91 7.84
CA ALA A 70 9.68 -2.68 8.48
C ALA A 70 10.84 -1.83 9.02
N ASN A 71 11.76 -2.43 9.78
CA ASN A 71 12.92 -1.69 10.33
C ASN A 71 13.86 -1.15 9.25
N ASP A 72 14.08 -1.90 8.17
CA ASP A 72 14.94 -1.48 7.05
C ASP A 72 14.29 -0.32 6.31
N LEU A 73 12.98 -0.42 6.04
CA LEU A 73 12.18 0.63 5.41
C LEU A 73 12.08 1.87 6.30
N GLU A 74 11.94 1.74 7.62
CA GLU A 74 11.97 2.88 8.54
C GLU A 74 13.31 3.62 8.50
N TYR A 75 14.42 2.90 8.31
CA TYR A 75 15.75 3.49 8.22
C TYR A 75 16.01 4.15 6.85
N GLN A 76 15.65 3.45 5.76
CA GLN A 76 15.78 3.95 4.38
C GLN A 76 14.80 5.10 4.10
N ASN A 77 13.66 5.09 4.78
CA ASN A 77 12.58 6.06 4.69
C ASN A 77 12.06 6.26 3.24
N PRO A 78 11.77 5.18 2.46
CA PRO A 78 11.23 5.32 1.13
C PRO A 78 9.80 5.85 1.15
N THR A 79 9.33 6.27 -0.02
CA THR A 79 7.96 6.72 -0.27
C THR A 79 7.27 5.69 -1.14
N VAL A 80 6.59 4.75 -0.49
CA VAL A 80 5.84 3.69 -1.17
C VAL A 80 4.38 4.11 -1.30
N GLN A 81 3.87 4.05 -2.52
CA GLN A 81 2.48 4.38 -2.83
C GLN A 81 1.79 3.17 -3.47
N PHE A 82 0.79 2.61 -2.84
CA PHE A 82 -0.10 1.61 -3.42
C PHE A 82 -1.23 2.32 -4.17
N VAL A 83 -1.23 2.16 -5.48
CA VAL A 83 -2.29 2.63 -6.36
C VAL A 83 -3.30 1.51 -6.50
N VAL A 84 -4.55 1.78 -6.14
CA VAL A 84 -5.61 0.79 -6.14
C VAL A 84 -6.80 1.26 -6.95
N ASP A 85 -7.36 0.32 -7.70
CA ASP A 85 -8.64 0.50 -8.36
C ASP A 85 -9.78 0.42 -7.34
N GLY A 86 -10.81 1.24 -7.56
CA GLY A 86 -12.04 1.18 -6.78
C GLY A 86 -12.15 2.24 -5.68
N SER A 87 -12.51 1.83 -4.47
CA SER A 87 -12.76 2.79 -3.38
C SER A 87 -12.50 2.23 -1.98
N PHE A 88 -12.02 3.09 -1.08
CA PHE A 88 -11.86 2.74 0.32
C PHE A 88 -13.18 2.78 1.09
N HIS A 89 -13.58 1.64 1.64
CA HIS A 89 -14.73 1.54 2.52
C HIS A 89 -14.29 1.49 3.97
N ARG A 90 -14.90 2.32 4.83
CA ARG A 90 -14.62 2.29 6.27
C ARG A 90 -15.60 1.37 6.98
N GLN A 91 -15.13 0.25 7.50
CA GLN A 91 -15.91 -0.64 8.34
C GLN A 91 -15.56 -0.41 9.82
N GLY A 92 -16.20 0.60 10.43
CA GLY A 92 -15.98 0.95 11.84
C GLY A 92 -14.60 1.57 12.09
N LYS A 93 -13.66 0.78 12.61
CA LYS A 93 -12.26 1.20 12.83
C LYS A 93 -11.29 0.67 11.77
N THR A 94 -11.77 -0.16 10.85
CA THR A 94 -10.96 -0.79 9.81
C THR A 94 -11.27 -0.16 8.45
N TYR A 95 -10.41 -0.42 7.48
CA TYR A 95 -10.61 -0.03 6.09
C TYR A 95 -10.53 -1.27 5.21
N ASP A 96 -11.44 -1.34 4.26
CA ASP A 96 -11.51 -2.39 3.26
C ASP A 96 -11.41 -1.75 1.88
N LEU A 97 -10.71 -2.43 0.98
CA LEU A 97 -10.66 -2.09 -0.44
C LEU A 97 -11.85 -2.76 -1.13
N ARG A 98 -12.71 -1.95 -1.75
CA ARG A 98 -13.74 -2.47 -2.65
C ARG A 98 -13.19 -2.49 -4.07
N ASP A 99 -13.09 -3.68 -4.62
CA ASP A 99 -12.85 -3.95 -6.04
C ASP A 99 -14.06 -4.67 -6.64
N GLY A 100 -14.81 -3.98 -7.51
CA GLY A 100 -16.09 -4.50 -8.04
C GLY A 100 -17.09 -4.93 -6.94
N ASP A 101 -17.44 -6.22 -6.93
CA ASP A 101 -18.31 -6.86 -5.93
C ASP A 101 -17.54 -7.43 -4.73
N ASN A 102 -16.20 -7.45 -4.79
CA ASN A 102 -15.33 -7.97 -3.74
C ASN A 102 -14.95 -6.87 -2.73
N LEU A 103 -14.73 -7.30 -1.48
CA LEU A 103 -14.32 -6.46 -0.37
C LEU A 103 -13.13 -7.16 0.31
N HIS A 104 -11.97 -6.54 0.22
CA HIS A 104 -10.71 -7.07 0.76
C HIS A 104 -10.29 -6.24 1.96
N SER A 105 -9.91 -6.89 3.07
CA SER A 105 -9.55 -6.13 4.26
C SER A 105 -8.09 -5.68 4.19
N LEU A 106 -7.88 -4.36 4.14
CA LEU A 106 -6.52 -3.79 4.07
C LEU A 106 -5.68 -4.14 5.30
N GLN A 107 -6.32 -4.53 6.40
CA GLN A 107 -5.62 -4.94 7.62
C GLN A 107 -4.83 -6.23 7.48
N GLU A 108 -5.17 -7.07 6.49
CA GLU A 108 -4.43 -8.31 6.25
C GLU A 108 -3.00 -8.05 5.79
N VAL A 109 -2.76 -6.91 5.11
CA VAL A 109 -1.45 -6.51 4.60
C VAL A 109 -0.82 -5.39 5.43
N PHE A 110 -1.57 -4.31 5.69
CA PHE A 110 -1.04 -3.10 6.32
C PHE A 110 -1.24 -3.06 7.83
N GLY A 111 -1.92 -4.06 8.40
CA GLY A 111 -2.23 -4.11 9.81
C GLY A 111 -3.32 -3.11 10.24
N PRO A 112 -3.55 -2.99 11.56
CA PRO A 112 -4.67 -2.21 12.10
C PRO A 112 -4.40 -0.69 12.14
N GLN A 113 -3.20 -0.24 11.78
CA GLN A 113 -2.72 1.14 11.99
C GLN A 113 -2.97 2.07 10.79
N LEU A 114 -4.00 1.77 9.98
CA LEU A 114 -4.38 2.60 8.84
C LEU A 114 -5.01 3.92 9.32
N GLU A 115 -4.40 5.02 8.91
CA GLU A 115 -4.88 6.37 9.15
C GLU A 115 -5.40 6.97 7.86
N ARG A 116 -6.59 7.57 7.91
CA ARG A 116 -7.11 8.36 6.79
C ARG A 116 -6.54 9.77 6.83
N LYS A 117 -6.08 10.28 5.69
CA LYS A 117 -5.50 11.63 5.56
C LYS A 117 -6.23 12.43 4.47
N GLY A 118 -6.00 13.74 4.46
CA GLY A 118 -6.75 14.68 3.61
C GLY A 118 -8.21 14.80 4.04
N ASP A 119 -9.10 15.08 3.09
CA ASP A 119 -10.55 15.09 3.27
C ASP A 119 -11.17 13.68 3.26
N GLY A 120 -10.32 12.66 3.13
CA GLY A 120 -10.73 11.26 3.11
C GLY A 120 -10.21 10.46 1.93
N ASP A 121 -9.39 11.06 1.07
CA ASP A 121 -9.16 10.53 -0.27
C ASP A 121 -7.99 9.55 -0.35
N TRP A 122 -7.21 9.40 0.73
CA TRP A 122 -6.19 8.35 0.84
C TRP A 122 -6.00 7.82 2.26
N LEU A 123 -5.36 6.66 2.34
CA LEU A 123 -4.98 6.01 3.59
C LEU A 123 -3.46 5.96 3.71
N VAL A 124 -2.95 5.95 4.94
CA VAL A 124 -1.53 5.72 5.21
C VAL A 124 -1.38 4.69 6.32
N SER A 125 -0.38 3.84 6.20
CA SER A 125 0.05 2.94 7.26
C SER A 125 1.52 3.18 7.59
N PRO A 126 1.93 3.13 8.87
CA PRO A 126 3.35 3.01 9.20
C PRO A 126 3.93 1.72 8.58
N PHE A 127 5.26 1.70 8.44
CA PHE A 127 5.99 0.48 8.11
C PHE A 127 5.89 -0.57 9.21
#